data_AF-A0A1X1FI66-F1
#
_entry.id   AF-A0A1X1FI66-F1
#
_cell.length_a   1.000
_cell.length_b   1.000
_cell.length_c   1.000
_cell.angle_alpha   90.00
_cell.angle_beta   90.00
_cell.angle_gamma   90.00
#
_symmetry.space_group_name_H-M   'P 1'
#
loop_
_entity.id
_entity.type
_entity.pdbx_description
1 polymer ?
#
loop_
_entity_poly.entity_id
_entity_poly.type
_entity_poly.pdbx_seq_one_letter_code
_entity_poly.pdbx_strand_id
1 'polypeptide(L)'
;MADGYEYPLIDGLSVDEIIDLVNFFQTIEQAYEQSSGIERSEFLEAYRRFQKIVPSKMEQKQLESAFEERSGYNAYQVIKASKDEQNVNLKVREAHNGN
;
A
#
# COMPACT_ATOMS: atom_id res chain seq x y z
N MET A 1 30.39 24.01 -0.66
CA MET A 1 30.15 22.63 -1.09
C MET A 1 28.65 22.50 -1.19
N ALA A 2 28.11 22.46 -2.40
CA ALA A 2 26.69 22.24 -2.60
C ALA A 2 26.49 20.73 -2.57
N ASP A 3 26.22 20.20 -1.37
CA ASP A 3 25.78 18.81 -1.25
C ASP A 3 24.49 18.68 -2.06
N GLY A 4 24.51 17.69 -2.95
CA GLY A 4 23.56 17.55 -4.04
C GLY A 4 22.12 17.59 -3.55
N TYR A 5 21.28 18.29 -4.30
CA TYR A 5 19.84 18.28 -4.12
C TYR A 5 19.34 16.83 -4.11
N GLU A 6 19.11 16.29 -2.91
CA GLU A 6 18.37 15.06 -2.71
C GLU A 6 16.91 15.36 -3.02
N TYR A 7 16.39 14.67 -4.02
CA TYR A 7 14.97 14.72 -4.34
C TYR A 7 14.19 14.11 -3.16
N PRO A 8 13.04 14.67 -2.77
CA PRO A 8 12.24 14.24 -1.61
C PRO A 8 11.53 12.88 -1.78
N LEU A 9 12.19 11.93 -2.45
CA LEU A 9 11.82 10.52 -2.44
C LEU A 9 12.35 9.92 -1.14
N ILE A 10 11.67 10.24 -0.04
CA ILE A 10 11.78 9.65 1.31
C ILE A 10 13.24 9.41 1.74
N ASP A 11 13.85 10.42 2.39
CA ASP A 11 15.18 10.32 3.00
C ASP A 11 15.38 8.98 3.73
N GLY A 12 16.43 8.25 3.38
CA GLY A 12 16.86 7.04 4.09
C GLY A 12 16.36 5.70 3.54
N LEU A 13 15.52 5.67 2.50
CA LEU A 13 15.15 4.42 1.81
C LEU A 13 16.08 4.07 0.65
N SER A 14 16.45 2.80 0.57
CA SER A 14 17.12 2.23 -0.61
C SER A 14 16.15 2.07 -1.78
N VAL A 15 16.70 1.90 -3.00
CA VAL A 15 15.90 1.68 -4.21
C VAL A 15 14.99 0.46 -4.07
N ASP A 16 15.48 -0.63 -3.46
CA ASP A 16 14.70 -1.85 -3.25
C ASP A 16 13.51 -1.62 -2.30
N GLU A 17 13.71 -0.81 -1.27
CA GLU A 17 12.64 -0.45 -0.32
C GLU A 17 11.59 0.46 -0.97
N ILE A 18 12.00 1.36 -1.87
CA ILE A 18 11.06 2.15 -2.67
C ILE A 18 10.25 1.23 -3.58
N ILE A 19 10.87 0.24 -4.22
CA ILE A 19 10.17 -0.76 -5.05
C ILE A 19 9.16 -1.54 -4.20
N ASP A 20 9.55 -2.03 -3.03
CA ASP A 20 8.65 -2.76 -2.13
C ASP A 20 7.47 -1.89 -1.63
N LEU A 21 7.70 -0.60 -1.37
CA LEU A 21 6.65 0.37 -1.02
C LEU A 21 5.66 0.55 -2.17
N VAL A 22 6.15 0.74 -3.39
CA VAL A 22 5.32 0.88 -4.60
C VAL A 22 4.53 -0.41 -4.84
N ASN A 23 5.16 -1.57 -4.69
CA ASN A 23 4.52 -2.88 -4.86
C ASN A 23 3.34 -3.03 -3.90
N PHE A 24 3.47 -2.61 -2.64
CA PHE A 24 2.35 -2.63 -1.70
C PHE A 24 1.15 -1.83 -2.20
N PHE A 25 1.35 -0.60 -2.67
CA PHE A 25 0.25 0.21 -3.20
C PHE A 25 -0.35 -0.35 -4.49
N GLN A 26 0.47 -0.94 -5.36
CA GLN A 26 -0.03 -1.66 -6.53
C GLN A 26 -0.90 -2.85 -6.14
N THR A 27 -0.58 -3.59 -5.07
CA THR A 27 -1.45 -4.68 -4.61
C THR A 27 -2.83 -4.18 -4.14
N ILE A 28 -2.91 -2.94 -3.63
CA ILE A 28 -4.19 -2.29 -3.28
C ILE A 28 -4.97 -1.95 -4.55
N GLU A 29 -4.33 -1.33 -5.55
CA GLU A 29 -4.95 -1.03 -6.85
C GLU A 29 -5.52 -2.31 -7.48
N GLN A 30 -4.74 -3.40 -7.47
CA GLN A 30 -5.18 -4.69 -8.00
C GLN A 30 -6.42 -5.25 -7.29
N ALA A 31 -6.52 -5.08 -5.97
CA ALA A 31 -7.70 -5.50 -5.22
C ALA A 31 -8.98 -4.75 -5.63
N TYR A 32 -8.86 -3.54 -6.19
CA TYR A 32 -9.98 -2.74 -6.69
C TYR A 32 -10.24 -2.94 -8.20
N GLU A 33 -9.19 -2.97 -9.01
CA GLU A 33 -9.27 -2.92 -10.46
C GLU A 33 -9.33 -4.31 -11.11
N GLN A 34 -8.64 -5.31 -10.55
CA GLN A 34 -8.59 -6.62 -11.18
C GLN A 34 -9.91 -7.37 -11.01
N SER A 35 -10.37 -7.98 -12.10
CA SER A 35 -11.63 -8.74 -12.12
C SER A 35 -11.62 -9.91 -11.13
N SER A 36 -10.47 -10.55 -10.91
CA SER A 36 -10.25 -11.62 -9.94
C SER A 36 -9.88 -11.13 -8.54
N GLY A 37 -9.58 -9.85 -8.36
CA GLY A 37 -8.83 -9.33 -7.22
C GLY A 37 -7.40 -9.88 -7.19
N ILE A 38 -6.71 -9.68 -6.06
CA ILE A 38 -5.35 -10.17 -5.79
C ILE A 38 -5.37 -11.35 -4.83
N GLU A 39 -4.43 -12.29 -4.96
CA GLU A 39 -4.27 -13.36 -3.97
C GLU A 39 -3.97 -12.80 -2.58
N ARG A 40 -4.64 -13.31 -1.54
CA ARG A 40 -4.44 -12.88 -0.16
C ARG A 40 -2.99 -13.09 0.30
N SER A 41 -2.38 -14.19 -0.10
CA SER A 41 -0.97 -14.51 0.19
C SER A 41 -0.02 -13.44 -0.35
N GLU A 42 -0.21 -13.04 -1.62
CA GLU A 42 0.59 -12.03 -2.29
C GLU A 42 0.45 -10.67 -1.61
N PHE A 43 -0.79 -10.24 -1.34
CA PHE A 43 -1.05 -9.00 -0.60
C PHE A 43 -0.39 -9.00 0.79
N LEU A 44 -0.51 -10.10 1.55
CA LEU A 44 0.08 -10.19 2.88
C LEU A 44 1.61 -10.18 2.86
N GLU A 45 2.24 -10.71 1.81
CA GLU A 45 3.69 -10.61 1.63
C GLU A 45 4.10 -9.16 1.40
N ALA A 46 3.45 -8.46 0.46
CA ALA A 46 3.71 -7.05 0.19
C ALA A 46 3.47 -6.19 1.44
N TYR A 47 2.37 -6.43 2.17
CA TYR A 47 2.05 -5.70 3.39
C TYR A 47 3.09 -5.91 4.50
N ARG A 48 3.63 -7.13 4.65
CA ARG A 48 4.71 -7.40 5.62
C ARG A 48 6.00 -6.66 5.27
N ARG A 49 6.34 -6.55 3.98
CA ARG A 49 7.51 -5.78 3.54
C ARG A 49 7.32 -4.30 3.80
N PHE A 50 6.16 -3.76 3.43
CA PHE A 50 5.77 -2.38 3.76
C PHE A 50 5.91 -2.07 5.26
N GLN A 51 5.41 -2.96 6.13
CA GLN A 51 5.52 -2.76 7.58
C GLN A 51 6.95 -2.82 8.12
N LYS A 52 7.87 -3.53 7.45
CA LYS A 52 9.29 -3.56 7.82
C LYS A 52 10.00 -2.27 7.43
N ILE A 53 9.68 -1.75 6.24
CA ILE A 53 10.25 -0.52 5.69
C ILE A 53 9.75 0.70 6.47
N VAL A 54 8.45 0.73 6.77
CA VAL A 54 7.79 1.81 7.51
C VAL A 54 7.28 1.27 8.84
N PRO A 55 8.11 1.11 9.90
CA PRO A 55 7.68 0.51 11.17
C PRO A 55 6.70 1.40 11.97
N SER A 56 6.73 2.71 11.74
CA SER A 56 5.87 3.68 12.43
C SER A 56 4.42 3.58 11.95
N LYS A 57 3.50 3.24 12.86
CA LYS A 57 2.05 3.20 12.53
C LYS A 57 1.47 4.54 12.10
N MET A 58 2.01 5.64 12.64
CA MET A 58 1.59 6.98 12.24
C MET A 58 1.99 7.27 10.80
N GLU A 59 3.21 6.90 10.42
CA GLU A 59 3.74 7.09 9.07
C GLU A 59 3.05 6.18 8.05
N GLN A 60 2.79 4.91 8.41
CA GLN A 60 1.96 4.00 7.60
C GLN A 60 0.62 4.66 7.27
N LYS A 61 -0.06 5.21 8.28
CA LYS A 61 -1.35 5.88 8.09
C LYS A 61 -1.25 7.13 7.22
N GLN A 62 -0.18 7.93 7.35
CA GLN A 62 0.04 9.10 6.50
C GLN A 62 0.21 8.71 5.03
N LEU A 63 1.00 7.67 4.75
CA LEU A 63 1.20 7.16 3.40
C LEU A 63 -0.08 6.55 2.82
N GLU A 64 -0.80 5.76 3.61
CA GLU A 64 -2.11 5.19 3.24
C GLU A 64 -3.13 6.30 2.89
N SER A 65 -3.22 7.35 3.73
CA SER A 65 -4.12 8.48 3.46
C SER A 65 -3.70 9.32 2.25
N ALA A 66 -2.41 9.58 2.07
CA ALA A 66 -1.91 10.30 0.89
C ALA A 66 -2.13 9.50 -0.41
N PHE A 67 -2.02 8.17 -0.34
CA PHE A 67 -2.35 7.29 -1.44
C PHE A 67 -3.84 7.30 -1.76
N GLU A 68 -4.71 7.20 -0.74
CA GLU A 68 -6.17 7.26 -0.90
C GLU A 68 -6.63 8.59 -1.51
N GLU A 69 -6.08 9.72 -1.07
CA GLU A 69 -6.40 11.05 -1.61
C GLU A 69 -6.07 11.17 -3.11
N ARG A 70 -5.00 10.52 -3.57
CA ARG A 70 -4.52 10.59 -4.96
C ARG A 70 -5.16 9.56 -5.88
N SER A 71 -5.39 8.36 -5.38
CA SER A 71 -5.88 7.21 -6.16
C SER A 71 -7.39 6.99 -6.04
N GLY A 72 -8.00 7.42 -4.93
CA GLY A 72 -9.36 7.06 -4.55
C GLY A 72 -9.50 5.66 -3.94
N TYR A 73 -8.41 4.92 -3.77
CA TYR A 73 -8.43 3.56 -3.22
C TYR A 73 -8.12 3.51 -1.73
N ASN A 74 -9.04 2.93 -0.96
CA ASN A 74 -8.91 2.84 0.49
C ASN A 74 -8.08 1.60 0.88
N ALA A 75 -6.81 1.82 1.21
CA ALA A 75 -5.89 0.78 1.66
C ALA A 75 -6.42 -0.02 2.87
N TYR A 76 -7.10 0.66 3.80
CA TYR A 76 -7.64 0.05 5.01
C TYR A 76 -8.72 -1.02 4.71
N GLN A 77 -9.56 -0.84 3.68
CA GLN A 77 -10.54 -1.85 3.29
C GLN A 77 -9.87 -3.14 2.83
N VAL A 78 -8.80 -3.05 2.03
CA VAL A 78 -8.04 -4.21 1.57
C VAL A 78 -7.33 -4.89 2.75
N ILE A 79 -6.69 -4.11 3.63
CA ILE A 79 -6.06 -4.63 4.86
C ILE A 79 -7.10 -5.34 5.74
N LYS A 80 -8.29 -4.77 5.91
CA LYS A 80 -9.37 -5.36 6.70
C LYS A 80 -9.84 -6.67 6.08
N ALA A 81 -10.05 -6.72 4.76
CA ALA A 81 -10.43 -7.93 4.04
C ALA A 81 -9.36 -9.03 4.16
N SER A 82 -8.07 -8.66 4.18
CA SER A 82 -6.96 -9.61 4.33
C SER A 82 -6.90 -10.31 5.69
N LYS A 83 -7.58 -9.79 6.72
CA LYS A 83 -7.61 -10.39 8.05
C LYS A 83 -8.51 -11.63 8.11
N ASP A 84 -9.45 -11.77 7.19
CA ASP A 84 -10.26 -12.98 7.08
C ASP A 84 -9.46 -14.07 6.34
N GLU A 85 -9.20 -15.18 7.03
CA GLU A 85 -8.42 -16.31 6.48
C GLU A 85 -9.20 -17.11 5.43
N GLN A 86 -10.52 -16.97 5.35
CA GLN A 86 -11.35 -17.64 4.35
C GLN A 86 -11.24 -16.99 2.96
N ASN A 87 -10.71 -15.77 2.88
CA ASN A 87 -10.52 -15.07 1.62
C ASN A 87 -9.28 -15.60 0.89
N VAL A 88 -9.48 -16.29 -0.23
CA VAL A 88 -8.38 -16.67 -1.13
C VAL A 88 -7.93 -15.47 -1.95
N ASN A 89 -8.87 -14.69 -2.49
CA ASN A 89 -8.61 -13.47 -3.23
C ASN A 89 -9.27 -12.26 -2.56
N LEU A 90 -8.56 -11.13 -2.54
CA LEU A 90 -9.02 -9.86 -2.02
C LEU A 90 -9.56 -9.03 -3.18
N LYS A 91 -10.89 -8.82 -3.17
CA LYS A 91 -11.58 -7.95 -4.11
C LYS A 91 -12.46 -6.96 -3.36
N VAL A 92 -12.21 -5.67 -3.56
CA VAL A 92 -12.98 -4.59 -2.95
C VAL A 92 -13.80 -3.91 -4.04
N ARG A 93 -15.12 -3.76 -3.80
CA ARG A 93 -16.07 -3.27 -4.81
C ARG A 93 -16.46 -1.80 -4.65
N GLU A 94 -16.05 -1.16 -3.56
CA GLU A 94 -16.46 0.20 -3.24
C GLU A 94 -15.23 1.02 -2.87
N ALA A 95 -14.74 1.84 -3.81
CA ALA A 95 -13.97 3.03 -3.47
C ALA A 95 -14.97 3.95 -2.78
N HIS A 96 -15.02 3.91 -1.45
CA HIS A 96 -15.91 4.76 -0.69
C HIS A 96 -15.37 6.20 -0.82
N ASN A 97 -15.80 6.91 -1.86
CA ASN A 97 -15.69 8.36 -1.91
C ASN A 97 -16.38 8.88 -0.65
N GLY A 98 -15.60 9.45 0.25
CA GLY A 98 -16.10 10.17 1.41
C GLY A 98 -17.09 11.24 0.95
N ASN A 99 -18.21 11.28 1.67
CA ASN A 99 -19.26 12.31 1.60
C ASN A 99 -18.71 13.73 1.66
#